data_AF-A0A9D6G967-F1
#
_entry.id   AF-A0A9D6G967-F1
#
_cell.length_a   1.000
_cell.length_b   1.000
_cell.length_c   1.000
_cell.angle_alpha   90.00
_cell.angle_beta   90.00
_cell.angle_gamma   90.00
#
_symmetry.space_group_name_H-M   'P 1'
#
loop_
_entity.id
_entity.type
_entity.pdbx_description
1 polymer ?
#
loop_
_entity_poly.entity_id
_entity_poly.type
_entity_poly.pdbx_seq_one_letter_code
_entity_poly.pdbx_strand_id
1 'polypeptide(L)'
;MPTLTLSPRAKSIALFVSIAVNVLLVSAIAAQALSAPGFKSRDRSAESRVERLAKKLPGPDADKLRKAFAARAGDLPAARAELAAARDAFRQALKAEPFDPARLEKSLAAMDASRTKIKQIMRSAVVAAAAEMTAEGRGHLAERGKRR
;
A
#
# COMPACT_ATOMS: atom_id res chain seq x y z
N MET A 1 -34.63 42.69 -17.95
CA MET A 1 -33.46 41.79 -17.85
C MET A 1 -33.98 40.35 -17.88
N PRO A 2 -33.92 39.61 -19.00
CA PRO A 2 -34.47 38.25 -19.05
C PRO A 2 -33.52 37.28 -18.34
N THR A 3 -34.02 36.60 -17.30
CA THR A 3 -33.30 35.50 -16.64
C THR A 3 -33.46 34.24 -17.48
N LEU A 4 -32.41 33.84 -18.20
CA LEU A 4 -32.35 32.57 -18.93
C LEU A 4 -32.46 31.40 -17.95
N THR A 5 -33.65 30.83 -17.80
CA THR A 5 -33.89 29.66 -16.96
C THR A 5 -33.51 28.39 -17.73
N LEU A 6 -32.33 27.85 -17.43
CA LEU A 6 -31.87 26.57 -17.98
C LEU A 6 -32.88 25.45 -17.67
N SER A 7 -33.23 24.65 -18.68
CA SER A 7 -34.15 23.52 -18.53
C SER A 7 -33.55 22.47 -17.57
N PRO A 8 -34.38 21.68 -16.86
CA PRO A 8 -33.90 20.67 -15.91
C PRO A 8 -32.90 19.69 -16.55
N ARG A 9 -33.14 19.31 -17.81
CA ARG A 9 -32.24 18.44 -18.58
C ARG A 9 -30.90 19.11 -18.88
N ALA A 10 -30.90 20.39 -19.25
CA ALA A 10 -29.67 21.13 -19.48
C ALA A 10 -28.84 21.30 -18.19
N LYS A 11 -29.49 21.47 -17.03
CA LYS A 11 -28.83 21.49 -15.72
C LYS A 11 -28.21 20.14 -15.37
N SER A 12 -28.92 19.03 -15.59
CA SER A 12 -28.41 17.68 -15.34
C SER A 12 -27.22 17.33 -16.25
N ILE A 13 -27.28 17.71 -17.52
CA ILE A 13 -26.17 17.52 -18.46
C ILE A 13 -24.95 18.34 -18.03
N ALA A 14 -25.15 19.62 -17.69
CA ALA A 14 -24.05 20.47 -17.20
C ALA A 14 -23.41 19.93 -15.93
N LEU A 15 -24.21 19.37 -15.01
CA LEU A 15 -23.70 18.72 -13.80
C LEU A 15 -22.88 17.46 -14.12
N PHE A 16 -23.40 16.59 -14.99
CA PHE A 16 -22.68 15.38 -15.42
C PHE A 16 -21.36 15.71 -16.10
N VAL A 17 -21.35 16.70 -16.98
CA VAL A 17 -20.14 17.19 -17.66
C VAL A 17 -19.16 17.77 -16.64
N SER A 18 -19.62 18.58 -15.69
CA SER A 18 -18.77 19.14 -14.64
C SER A 18 -18.12 18.05 -13.78
N ILE A 19 -18.88 17.02 -13.40
CA ILE A 19 -18.35 15.88 -12.65
C ILE A 19 -17.34 15.11 -13.48
N ALA A 20 -17.65 14.79 -14.75
CA ALA A 20 -16.76 14.08 -15.64
C ALA A 20 -15.43 14.82 -15.85
N VAL A 21 -15.49 16.15 -16.02
CA VAL A 21 -14.30 17.01 -16.13
C VAL A 21 -13.49 16.98 -14.84
N ASN A 22 -14.12 17.11 -13.67
CA ASN A 22 -13.41 17.04 -12.39
C ASN A 22 -12.74 15.68 -12.17
N VAL A 23 -13.43 14.58 -12.50
CA VAL A 23 -12.86 13.22 -12.41
C VAL A 23 -11.70 13.05 -13.39
N LEU A 24 -11.82 13.57 -14.61
CA LEU A 24 -10.78 13.51 -15.64
C LEU A 24 -9.54 14.31 -15.22
N LEU A 25 -9.72 15.51 -14.67
CA LEU A 25 -8.62 16.34 -14.16
C LEU A 25 -7.91 15.69 -12.97
N VAL A 26 -8.66 15.15 -12.00
CA VAL A 26 -8.09 14.43 -10.85
C VAL A 26 -7.33 13.17 -11.33
N SER A 27 -7.90 12.43 -12.28
CA SER A 27 -7.28 11.22 -12.84
C SER A 27 -6.01 11.56 -13.63
N ALA A 28 -6.01 12.66 -14.38
CA ALA A 28 -4.84 13.13 -15.12
C ALA A 28 -3.72 13.56 -14.17
N ILE A 29 -4.03 14.34 -13.12
CA ILE A 29 -3.06 14.74 -12.09
C ILE A 29 -2.51 13.51 -11.36
N ALA A 30 -3.36 12.55 -11.00
CA ALA A 30 -2.94 11.30 -10.37
C ALA A 30 -2.05 10.46 -11.31
N ALA A 31 -2.43 10.31 -12.58
CA ALA A 31 -1.64 9.59 -13.58
C ALA A 31 -0.28 10.26 -13.79
N GLN A 32 -0.23 11.60 -13.86
CA GLN A 32 1.02 12.36 -14.01
C GLN A 32 1.92 12.23 -12.77
N ALA A 33 1.34 12.29 -11.56
CA ALA A 33 2.06 12.10 -10.31
C ALA A 33 2.61 10.67 -10.16
N LEU A 34 1.86 9.67 -10.62
CA LEU A 34 2.27 8.26 -10.62
C LEU A 34 3.27 7.93 -11.74
N SER A 35 3.24 8.68 -12.85
CA SER A 35 4.14 8.47 -14.00
C SER A 35 5.42 9.32 -13.91
N ALA A 36 5.55 10.18 -12.91
CA ALA A 36 6.74 10.98 -12.68
C ALA A 36 7.95 10.09 -12.34
N PRO A 37 9.09 10.20 -13.06
CA PRO A 37 10.29 9.35 -12.86
C PRO A 37 10.94 9.42 -11.47
N GLY A 38 10.44 10.30 -10.59
CA GLY A 38 10.88 10.49 -9.21
C GLY A 38 10.08 9.73 -8.15
N PHE A 39 8.94 9.10 -8.49
CA PHE A 39 8.17 8.27 -7.55
C PHE A 39 8.79 6.87 -7.36
N LYS A 40 10.13 6.79 -7.36
CA LYS A 40 10.82 5.80 -6.53
C LYS A 40 10.54 6.19 -5.08
N SER A 41 9.34 5.85 -4.59
CA SER A 41 9.11 5.49 -3.19
C SER A 41 9.95 4.25 -2.94
N ARG A 42 11.26 4.45 -2.93
CA ARG A 42 12.24 3.45 -2.56
C ARG A 42 11.81 3.03 -1.18
N ASP A 43 11.67 1.73 -1.04
CA ASP A 43 11.25 0.91 0.07
C ASP A 43 11.90 1.26 1.43
N ARG A 44 11.87 2.52 1.85
CA ARG A 44 12.49 3.03 3.07
C ARG A 44 11.85 2.44 4.32
N SER A 45 10.72 1.72 4.21
CA SER A 45 10.09 1.09 5.36
C SER A 45 10.48 -0.38 5.53
N ALA A 46 10.43 -1.24 4.50
CA ALA A 46 10.82 -2.64 4.69
C ALA A 46 12.34 -2.79 4.62
N GLU A 47 12.99 -2.19 3.62
CA GLU A 47 14.45 -2.26 3.45
C GLU A 47 15.16 -1.66 4.68
N SER A 48 14.66 -0.55 5.23
CA SER A 48 15.18 0.02 6.49
C SER A 48 14.92 -0.87 7.71
N ARG A 49 13.79 -1.58 7.77
CA ARG A 49 13.49 -2.50 8.88
C ARG A 49 14.38 -3.73 8.82
N VAL A 50 14.61 -4.27 7.62
CA VAL A 50 15.53 -5.38 7.35
C VAL A 50 16.95 -4.95 7.72
N GLU A 51 17.39 -3.78 7.29
CA GLU A 51 18.74 -3.30 7.58
C GLU A 51 18.96 -3.06 9.09
N ARG A 52 17.96 -2.55 9.81
CA ARG A 52 17.99 -2.45 11.29
C ARG A 52 18.01 -3.80 12.01
N LEU A 53 17.54 -4.86 11.34
CA LEU A 53 17.56 -6.22 11.88
C LEU A 53 18.91 -6.88 11.56
N ALA A 54 19.39 -6.75 10.33
CA ALA A 54 20.67 -7.25 9.85
C ALA A 54 21.86 -6.64 10.60
N LYS A 55 21.85 -5.34 10.90
CA LYS A 55 22.92 -4.65 11.66
C LYS A 55 23.21 -5.20 13.06
N LYS A 56 22.31 -6.01 13.62
CA LYS A 56 22.44 -6.57 14.97
C LYS A 56 22.62 -8.09 14.96
N LEU A 57 22.72 -8.70 13.78
CA LEU A 57 23.03 -10.12 13.62
C LEU A 57 24.54 -10.30 13.48
N PRO A 58 25.11 -11.35 14.09
CA PRO A 58 26.53 -11.64 13.96
C PRO A 58 26.90 -12.13 12.55
N GLY A 59 28.03 -11.63 12.04
CA GLY A 59 28.73 -12.14 10.86
C GLY A 59 27.84 -12.50 9.66
N PRO A 60 27.91 -13.74 9.12
CA PRO A 60 27.24 -14.16 7.88
C PRO A 60 25.71 -14.26 7.99
N ASP A 61 25.14 -14.26 9.20
CA ASP A 61 23.70 -14.43 9.41
C ASP A 61 22.92 -13.16 9.00
N ALA A 62 23.55 -11.97 9.09
CA ALA A 62 23.00 -10.74 8.55
C ALA A 62 22.75 -10.83 7.03
N ASP A 63 23.66 -11.48 6.30
CA ASP A 63 23.55 -11.62 4.85
C ASP A 63 22.51 -12.66 4.44
N LYS A 64 22.34 -13.74 5.22
CA LYS A 64 21.24 -14.70 5.04
C LYS A 64 19.88 -14.00 5.18
N LEU A 65 19.75 -13.12 6.17
CA LEU A 65 18.55 -12.30 6.32
C LEU A 65 18.32 -11.40 5.11
N ARG A 66 19.34 -10.65 4.67
CA ARG A 66 19.24 -9.77 3.51
C ARG A 66 18.86 -10.53 2.24
N LYS A 67 19.49 -11.68 1.98
CA LYS A 67 19.19 -12.56 0.83
C LYS A 67 17.76 -13.08 0.86
N ALA A 68 17.30 -13.57 2.01
CA ALA A 68 15.95 -14.09 2.17
C ALA A 68 14.87 -13.02 1.92
N PHE A 69 15.14 -11.78 2.34
CA PHE A 69 14.29 -10.61 2.06
C PHE A 69 14.36 -10.17 0.59
N ALA A 70 15.55 -10.09 0.00
CA ALA A 70 15.72 -9.71 -1.40
C ALA A 70 14.99 -10.68 -2.34
N ALA A 71 15.04 -11.99 -2.06
CA ALA A 71 14.32 -13.02 -2.82
C ALA A 71 12.79 -12.86 -2.81
N ARG A 72 12.24 -12.11 -1.86
CA ARG A 72 10.79 -11.87 -1.68
C ARG A 72 10.40 -10.41 -1.85
N ALA A 73 11.39 -9.54 -2.12
CA ALA A 73 11.17 -8.10 -2.23
C ALA A 73 10.30 -7.75 -3.45
N GLY A 74 10.32 -8.58 -4.49
CA GLY A 74 9.50 -8.41 -5.70
C GLY A 74 7.99 -8.42 -5.44
N ASP A 75 7.52 -9.10 -4.39
CA ASP A 75 6.09 -9.24 -4.08
C ASP A 75 5.54 -8.06 -3.26
N LEU A 76 6.43 -7.31 -2.60
CA LEU A 76 6.03 -6.20 -1.71
C LEU A 76 5.45 -4.98 -2.44
N PRO A 77 5.99 -4.53 -3.60
CA PRO A 77 5.40 -3.42 -4.36
C PRO A 77 3.93 -3.64 -4.71
N ALA A 78 3.58 -4.83 -5.22
CA ALA A 78 2.21 -5.16 -5.60
C ALA A 78 1.27 -5.13 -4.38
N ALA A 79 1.64 -5.80 -3.29
CA ALA A 79 0.82 -5.82 -2.06
C ALA A 79 0.65 -4.42 -1.43
N ARG A 80 1.62 -3.51 -1.61
CA ARG A 80 1.51 -2.12 -1.17
C ARG A 80 0.64 -1.27 -2.08
N ALA A 81 0.70 -1.49 -3.39
CA ALA A 81 -0.17 -0.84 -4.36
C ALA A 81 -1.64 -1.23 -4.08
N GLU A 82 -1.91 -2.51 -3.83
CA GLU A 82 -3.22 -3.00 -3.40
C GLU A 82 -3.72 -2.30 -2.12
N LEU A 83 -2.85 -2.15 -1.10
CA LEU A 83 -3.21 -1.43 0.13
C LEU A 83 -3.46 0.07 -0.10
N ALA A 84 -2.71 0.71 -1.00
CA ALA A 84 -2.91 2.11 -1.35
C ALA A 84 -4.27 2.30 -2.05
N ALA A 85 -4.55 1.47 -3.06
CA ALA A 85 -5.82 1.46 -3.77
C ALA A 85 -7.01 1.21 -2.83
N ALA A 86 -6.89 0.27 -1.89
CA ALA A 86 -7.94 -0.01 -0.91
C ALA A 86 -8.22 1.19 0.02
N ARG A 87 -7.18 1.93 0.42
CA ARG A 87 -7.35 3.17 1.20
C ARG A 87 -8.01 4.29 0.40
N ASP A 88 -7.69 4.40 -0.88
CA ASP A 88 -8.35 5.38 -1.74
C ASP A 88 -9.82 5.02 -1.95
N ALA A 89 -10.13 3.74 -2.16
CA ALA A 89 -11.50 3.24 -2.22
C ALA A 89 -12.28 3.52 -0.92
N PHE A 90 -11.66 3.33 0.25
CA PHE A 90 -12.23 3.68 1.54
C PHE A 90 -12.58 5.17 1.64
N ARG A 91 -11.65 6.06 1.26
CA ARG A 91 -11.88 7.51 1.25
C ARG A 91 -12.99 7.91 0.28
N GLN A 92 -13.09 7.25 -0.87
CA GLN A 92 -14.15 7.51 -1.85
C GLN A 92 -15.51 7.02 -1.34
N ALA A 93 -15.56 5.84 -0.71
CA ALA A 93 -16.80 5.29 -0.16
C ALA A 93 -17.42 6.20 0.91
N LEU A 94 -16.60 6.81 1.78
CA LEU A 94 -17.06 7.77 2.78
C LEU A 94 -17.59 9.09 2.20
N LYS A 95 -17.13 9.47 1.00
CA LYS A 95 -17.53 10.73 0.33
C LYS A 95 -18.67 10.54 -0.68
N ALA A 96 -19.11 9.30 -0.89
CA ALA A 96 -20.11 8.98 -1.88
C ALA A 96 -21.50 9.43 -1.40
N GLU A 97 -22.26 10.03 -2.32
CA GLU A 97 -23.69 10.30 -2.12
C GLU A 97 -24.50 9.71 -3.27
N PRO A 98 -25.46 8.80 -3.00
CA PRO A 98 -25.83 8.30 -1.67
C PRO A 98 -24.73 7.45 -1.02
N PHE A 99 -24.68 7.44 0.31
CA PHE A 99 -23.77 6.56 1.06
C PHE A 99 -24.02 5.07 0.75
N ASP A 100 -22.95 4.34 0.46
CA ASP A 100 -22.97 2.90 0.18
C ASP A 100 -22.16 2.12 1.24
N PRO A 101 -22.84 1.52 2.24
CA PRO A 101 -22.16 0.75 3.28
C PRO A 101 -21.42 -0.48 2.75
N ALA A 102 -21.93 -1.13 1.69
CA ALA A 102 -21.30 -2.31 1.11
C ALA A 102 -19.97 -1.95 0.43
N ARG A 103 -19.90 -0.77 -0.22
CA ARG A 103 -18.65 -0.25 -0.79
C ARG A 103 -17.61 0.07 0.29
N LEU A 104 -18.04 0.59 1.44
CA LEU A 104 -17.17 0.85 2.58
C LEU A 104 -16.60 -0.47 3.15
N GLU A 105 -17.46 -1.45 3.44
CA GLU A 105 -17.07 -2.77 3.94
C GLU A 105 -16.08 -3.46 3.00
N LYS A 106 -16.35 -3.44 1.69
CA LYS A 106 -15.45 -4.00 0.67
C LYS A 106 -14.06 -3.37 0.72
N SER A 107 -13.97 -2.06 0.92
CA SER A 107 -12.68 -1.36 1.00
C SER A 107 -11.90 -1.73 2.27
N LEU A 108 -12.60 -1.92 3.40
CA LEU A 108 -11.99 -2.37 4.66
C LEU A 108 -11.46 -3.79 4.54
N ALA A 109 -12.25 -4.71 3.97
CA ALA A 109 -11.81 -6.09 3.71
C ALA A 109 -10.56 -6.13 2.82
N ALA A 110 -10.51 -5.30 1.77
CA ALA A 110 -9.35 -5.18 0.89
C ALA A 110 -8.10 -4.65 1.61
N MET A 111 -8.26 -3.70 2.54
CA MET A 111 -7.16 -3.21 3.36
C MET A 111 -6.59 -4.33 4.26
N ASP A 112 -7.46 -5.14 4.87
CA ASP A 112 -7.03 -6.22 5.76
C ASP A 112 -6.39 -7.39 5.01
N ALA A 113 -6.91 -7.75 3.83
CA ALA A 113 -6.28 -8.71 2.94
C ALA A 113 -4.86 -8.26 2.54
N SER A 114 -4.71 -7.01 2.12
CA SER A 114 -3.41 -6.47 1.69
C SER A 114 -2.41 -6.42 2.86
N ARG A 115 -2.86 -6.02 4.06
CA ARG A 115 -2.03 -6.06 5.29
C ARG A 115 -1.58 -7.47 5.62
N THR A 116 -2.47 -8.45 5.48
CA THR A 116 -2.18 -9.86 5.74
C THR A 116 -1.14 -10.39 4.76
N LYS A 117 -1.29 -10.09 3.47
CA LYS A 117 -0.32 -10.43 2.43
C LYS A 117 1.08 -9.87 2.72
N ILE A 118 1.18 -8.58 3.06
CA ILE A 118 2.45 -7.97 3.46
C ILE A 118 3.06 -8.68 4.69
N LYS A 119 2.25 -8.98 5.72
CA LYS A 119 2.73 -9.70 6.91
C LYS A 119 3.23 -11.10 6.55
N GLN A 120 2.54 -11.82 5.67
CA GLN A 120 2.93 -13.17 5.23
C GLN A 120 4.27 -13.16 4.47
N ILE A 121 4.46 -12.21 3.55
CA ILE A 121 5.73 -12.05 2.83
C ILE A 121 6.89 -11.82 3.81
N MET A 122 6.70 -10.93 4.78
CA MET A 122 7.74 -10.66 5.79
C MET A 122 8.01 -11.86 6.69
N ARG A 123 6.96 -12.58 7.13
CA ARG A 123 7.09 -13.78 7.95
C ARG A 123 7.82 -14.90 7.22
N SER A 124 7.50 -15.14 5.96
CA SER A 124 8.15 -16.18 5.17
C SER A 124 9.64 -15.89 4.93
N ALA A 125 10.00 -14.61 4.76
CA ALA A 125 11.41 -14.18 4.69
C ALA A 125 12.16 -14.46 6.00
N VAL A 126 11.55 -14.18 7.15
CA VAL A 126 12.16 -14.45 8.46
C VAL A 126 12.32 -15.95 8.70
N VAL A 127 11.31 -16.76 8.36
CA VAL A 127 11.39 -18.22 8.50
C VAL A 127 12.49 -18.79 7.61
N ALA A 128 12.57 -18.36 6.35
CA ALA A 128 13.63 -18.79 5.43
C ALA A 128 15.03 -18.40 5.94
N ALA A 129 15.20 -17.16 6.41
CA ALA A 129 16.47 -16.73 6.98
C ALA A 129 16.85 -17.55 8.23
N ALA A 130 15.90 -17.78 9.14
CA ALA A 130 16.15 -18.50 10.39
C ALA A 130 16.55 -19.97 10.16
N ALA A 131 16.06 -20.59 9.09
CA ALA A 131 16.43 -21.96 8.70
C ALA A 131 17.90 -22.09 8.31
N GLU A 132 18.48 -21.04 7.72
CA GLU A 132 19.89 -21.02 7.30
C GLU A 132 20.84 -20.45 8.37
N MET A 133 20.31 -19.77 9.39
CA MET A 133 21.09 -19.13 10.46
C MET A 133 21.66 -20.11 11.48
N THR A 134 22.70 -19.66 12.18
CA THR A 134 23.22 -20.37 13.35
C THR A 134 22.23 -20.31 14.54
N ALA A 135 22.44 -21.15 15.56
CA ALA A 135 21.65 -21.10 16.78
C ALA A 135 21.76 -19.74 17.50
N GLU A 136 22.96 -19.15 17.49
CA GLU A 136 23.22 -17.80 18.02
C GLU A 136 22.46 -16.73 17.23
N GLY A 137 22.48 -16.78 15.90
CA GLY A 137 21.72 -15.87 15.03
C GLY A 137 20.20 -15.94 15.27
N ARG A 138 19.66 -17.14 15.47
CA ARG A 138 18.25 -17.32 15.89
C ARG A 138 17.96 -16.76 17.28
N GLY A 139 18.90 -16.91 18.22
CA GLY A 139 18.80 -16.32 19.57
C GLY A 139 18.65 -14.80 19.54
N HIS A 140 19.42 -14.11 18.69
CA HIS A 140 19.31 -12.67 18.50
C HIS A 140 17.96 -12.23 17.89
N LEU A 141 17.37 -13.05 17.01
CA LEU A 141 16.00 -12.80 16.50
C LEU A 141 14.96 -12.93 17.61
N ALA A 142 15.07 -13.94 18.48
CA ALA A 142 14.13 -14.23 19.55
C ALA A 142 14.07 -13.13 20.62
N GLU A 143 15.23 -12.58 21.02
CA GLU A 143 15.31 -11.51 22.02
C GLU A 143 14.61 -10.21 21.58
N ARG A 144 14.40 -10.03 20.27
CA ARG A 144 13.64 -8.89 19.74
C ARG A 144 12.13 -9.11 19.75
N GLY A 145 11.68 -10.36 19.70
CA GLY A 145 10.26 -10.72 19.81
C GLY A 145 9.68 -10.35 21.19
N LYS A 146 10.50 -10.39 22.24
CA LYS A 146 10.10 -10.06 23.63
C LYS A 146 9.90 -8.57 23.90
N ARG A 147 10.41 -7.66 23.04
CA ARG A 147 10.36 -6.20 23.25
C ARG A 147 9.22 -5.49 22.52
N ARG A 148 8.11 -6.17 22.25
CA ARG A 148 6.95 -5.63 21.54
C ARG A 148 5.70 -5.62 22.38
#